data_AF-A0A397EGS6-F1
#
_entry.id   AF-A0A397EGS6-F1
#
_cell.length_a   1.000
_cell.length_b   1.000
_cell.length_c   1.000
_cell.angle_alpha   90.00
_cell.angle_beta   90.00
_cell.angle_gamma   90.00
#
_symmetry.space_group_name_H-M   'P 1'
#
loop_
_entity.id
_entity.type
_entity.pdbx_description
1 polymer ?
#
loop_
_entity_poly.entity_id
_entity_poly.type
_entity_poly.pdbx_seq_one_letter_code
_entity_poly.pdbx_strand_id
1 'polypeptide(L)'
;LAIAGEVEAHDRDAATYRQPGVYPKVAALRVVIVAAAVAIACAWEERLLDLLDFTGASCIAVSCMILPMVFYLKHFGNRVSVPERVWAYFAILATLFLAVYATVLAADPLFNPPSGPAPQPKWDNVKFSFCPAGSYQHITFTNVSYHKNFTSPLY
;
A
#
# COMPACT_ATOMS: atom_id res chain seq x y z
N LEU A 1 -19.17 -13.06 12.82
CA LEU A 1 -18.79 -12.41 14.10
C LEU A 1 -18.23 -10.99 13.90
N ALA A 2 -17.46 -10.70 12.84
CA ALA A 2 -16.98 -9.35 12.53
C ALA A 2 -18.12 -8.33 12.24
N ILE A 3 -19.14 -8.74 11.48
CA ILE A 3 -20.26 -7.87 11.07
C ILE A 3 -21.11 -7.37 12.28
N ALA A 4 -21.30 -8.21 13.31
CA ALA A 4 -22.06 -7.83 14.51
C ALA A 4 -21.27 -6.83 15.39
N GLY A 5 -19.94 -6.96 15.45
CA GLY A 5 -19.08 -6.00 16.13
C GLY A 5 -19.00 -4.64 15.42
N GLU A 6 -19.08 -4.60 14.08
CA GLU A 6 -19.09 -3.34 13.32
C GLU A 6 -20.36 -2.52 13.55
N VAL A 7 -21.53 -3.16 13.64
CA VAL A 7 -22.81 -2.46 13.88
C VAL A 7 -22.86 -1.86 15.30
N GLU A 8 -22.42 -2.62 16.31
CA GLU A 8 -22.36 -2.13 17.70
C GLU A 8 -21.26 -1.07 17.91
N ALA A 9 -20.17 -1.14 17.14
CA ALA A 9 -19.14 -0.11 17.12
C ALA A 9 -19.64 1.20 16.50
N HIS A 10 -20.42 1.15 15.41
CA HIS A 10 -20.93 2.34 14.73
C HIS A 10 -21.88 3.15 15.63
N ASP A 11 -22.72 2.50 16.42
CA ASP A 11 -23.60 3.16 17.40
C ASP A 11 -22.81 3.74 18.59
N ARG A 12 -21.77 3.03 19.07
CA ARG A 12 -20.88 3.55 20.12
C ARG A 12 -20.04 4.73 19.65
N ASP A 13 -19.56 4.71 18.41
CA ASP A 13 -18.84 5.82 17.80
C ASP A 13 -19.77 7.03 17.68
N ALA A 14 -20.97 6.88 17.13
CA ALA A 14 -21.95 7.95 17.01
C ALA A 14 -22.33 8.57 18.38
N ALA A 15 -22.43 7.75 19.43
CA ALA A 15 -22.65 8.23 20.80
C ALA A 15 -21.42 8.97 21.38
N THR A 16 -20.21 8.53 21.02
CA THR A 16 -18.93 9.13 21.45
C THR A 16 -18.67 10.47 20.76
N TYR A 17 -19.01 10.59 19.47
CA TYR A 17 -18.93 11.87 18.73
C TYR A 17 -19.90 12.94 19.25
N ARG A 18 -20.99 12.53 19.92
CA ARG A 18 -21.98 13.43 20.53
C ARG A 18 -21.54 14.00 21.90
N GLN A 19 -20.47 13.47 22.50
CA GLN A 19 -19.94 13.97 23.76
C GLN A 19 -19.29 15.36 23.57
N PRO A 20 -19.57 16.35 24.44
CA PRO A 20 -19.02 17.69 24.30
C PRO A 20 -17.49 17.65 24.38
N GLY A 21 -16.82 18.22 23.37
CA GLY A 21 -15.36 18.31 23.28
C GLY A 21 -14.65 17.15 22.56
N VAL A 22 -15.36 16.08 22.16
CA VAL A 22 -14.76 14.97 21.39
C VAL A 22 -14.71 15.28 19.89
N TYR A 23 -15.76 15.89 19.34
CA TYR A 23 -15.83 16.28 17.93
C TYR A 23 -14.61 17.09 17.43
N PRO A 24 -14.15 18.17 18.09
CA PRO A 24 -12.98 18.92 17.62
C PRO A 24 -11.68 18.12 17.70
N LYS A 25 -11.52 17.22 18.68
CA LYS A 25 -10.34 16.36 18.78
C LYS A 25 -10.26 15.37 17.63
N VAL A 26 -11.40 14.77 17.26
CA VAL A 26 -11.44 13.82 16.14
C VAL A 26 -11.31 14.54 14.80
N ALA A 27 -11.93 15.71 14.65
CA ALA A 27 -11.75 16.55 13.46
C ALA A 27 -10.27 16.95 13.29
N ALA A 28 -9.61 17.37 14.37
CA ALA A 28 -8.17 17.67 14.35
C ALA A 28 -7.33 16.45 13.95
N LEU A 29 -7.62 15.27 14.50
CA LEU A 29 -6.92 14.03 14.11
C LEU A 29 -7.05 13.76 12.60
N ARG A 30 -8.25 13.89 12.02
CA ARG A 30 -8.46 13.70 10.58
C ARG A 30 -7.65 14.70 9.76
N VAL A 31 -7.63 15.96 10.18
CA VAL A 31 -6.83 17.00 9.51
C VAL A 31 -5.34 16.68 9.59
N VAL A 32 -4.83 16.22 10.74
CA VAL A 32 -3.42 15.84 10.91
C VAL A 32 -3.05 14.66 10.01
N ILE A 33 -3.90 13.63 9.92
CA ILE A 33 -3.65 12.47 9.05
C ILE A 33 -3.59 12.90 7.58
N VAL A 34 -4.56 13.70 7.12
CA VAL A 34 -4.59 14.19 5.73
C VAL A 34 -3.39 15.11 5.46
N ALA A 35 -3.06 16.01 6.37
CA ALA A 35 -1.92 16.91 6.23
C ALA A 35 -0.59 16.13 6.16
N ALA A 36 -0.41 15.10 6.99
CA ALA A 36 0.75 14.23 6.94
C ALA A 36 0.81 13.45 5.62
N ALA A 37 -0.30 12.89 5.16
CA ALA A 37 -0.36 12.18 3.88
C ALA A 37 0.03 13.11 2.70
N VAL A 38 -0.47 14.35 2.69
CA VAL A 38 -0.12 15.35 1.67
C VAL A 38 1.35 15.74 1.76
N ALA A 39 1.89 15.98 2.96
CA ALA A 39 3.30 16.33 3.15
C ALA A 39 4.24 15.22 2.64
N ILE A 40 3.92 13.96 2.93
CA ILE A 40 4.65 12.79 2.43
C ILE A 40 4.54 12.70 0.90
N ALA A 41 3.35 12.95 0.35
CA ALA A 41 3.13 12.95 -1.10
C ALA A 41 3.97 14.03 -1.82
N CYS A 42 4.09 15.23 -1.25
CA CYS A 42 4.92 16.29 -1.80
C CYS A 42 6.43 16.00 -1.64
N ALA A 43 6.86 15.34 -0.57
CA ALA A 43 8.27 15.03 -0.34
C ALA A 43 8.80 13.92 -1.27
N TRP A 44 7.94 12.99 -1.68
CA TRP A 44 8.30 11.79 -2.43
C TRP A 44 7.57 11.66 -3.78
N GLU A 45 7.25 12.78 -4.44
CA GLU A 45 6.52 12.84 -5.72
C GLU A 45 7.07 11.88 -6.77
N GLU A 46 8.40 11.78 -6.91
CA GLU A 46 9.05 10.94 -7.92
C GLU A 46 9.03 9.43 -7.60
N ARG A 47 8.62 9.03 -6.40
CA ARG A 47 8.66 7.65 -5.90
C ARG A 47 7.42 7.27 -5.10
N LEU A 48 6.29 7.93 -5.34
CA LEU A 48 5.05 7.65 -4.61
C LEU A 48 4.62 6.19 -4.73
N LEU A 49 4.91 5.56 -5.87
CA LEU A 49 4.61 4.16 -6.12
C LEU A 49 5.43 3.23 -5.21
N ASP A 50 6.72 3.52 -5.01
CA ASP A 50 7.59 2.79 -4.07
C ASP A 50 7.11 2.99 -2.61
N LEU A 51 6.68 4.21 -2.25
CA LEU A 51 6.16 4.52 -0.91
C LEU A 51 4.80 3.84 -0.65
N LEU A 52 3.96 3.76 -1.67
CA LEU A 52 2.69 3.05 -1.63
C LEU A 52 2.91 1.54 -1.48
N ASP A 53 3.85 0.96 -2.21
CA ASP A 53 4.19 -0.46 -2.10
C ASP A 53 4.79 -0.80 -0.72
N PHE A 54 5.64 0.07 -0.17
CA PHE A 54 6.15 -0.03 1.20
C PHE A 54 5.03 -0.04 2.25
N THR A 55 4.11 0.94 2.15
CA THR A 55 3.01 1.11 3.10
C THR A 55 1.95 0.01 2.92
N GLY A 56 1.68 -0.40 1.69
CA GLY A 56 0.73 -1.45 1.35
C GLY A 56 1.20 -2.82 1.85
N ALA A 57 2.45 -3.19 1.56
CA ALA A 57 3.04 -4.45 2.00
C ALA A 57 3.04 -4.55 3.54
N SER A 58 3.45 -3.48 4.23
CA SER A 58 3.48 -3.45 5.70
C SER A 58 2.08 -3.49 6.33
N CYS A 59 1.13 -2.69 5.85
CA CYS A 59 -0.24 -2.66 6.36
C CYS A 59 -0.94 -4.01 6.18
N ILE A 60 -0.86 -4.61 5.00
CA ILE A 60 -1.52 -5.90 4.69
C ILE A 60 -0.88 -7.03 5.50
N ALA A 61 0.46 -7.09 5.60
CA ALA A 61 1.13 -8.11 6.41
C ALA A 61 0.71 -8.03 7.89
N VAL A 62 0.65 -6.83 8.46
CA VAL A 62 0.29 -6.65 9.88
C VAL A 62 -1.20 -6.92 10.12
N SER A 63 -2.08 -6.29 9.35
CA SER A 63 -3.53 -6.36 9.58
C SER A 63 -4.16 -7.70 9.19
N CYS A 64 -3.71 -8.30 8.08
CA CYS A 64 -4.37 -9.47 7.49
C CYS A 64 -3.67 -10.80 7.79
N MET A 65 -2.38 -10.79 8.14
CA MET A 65 -1.64 -12.03 8.42
C MET A 65 -1.23 -12.13 9.89
N ILE A 66 -0.52 -11.13 10.42
CA ILE A 66 0.06 -11.20 11.76
C ILE A 66 -1.02 -11.10 12.84
N LEU A 67 -1.91 -10.12 12.75
CA LEU A 67 -2.93 -9.86 13.77
C LEU A 67 -3.91 -11.04 14.00
N PRO A 68 -4.50 -11.68 12.97
CA PRO A 68 -5.36 -12.85 13.19
C PRO A 68 -4.60 -14.04 13.76
N MET A 69 -3.34 -14.28 13.34
CA MET A 69 -2.55 -15.40 13.86
C MET A 69 -2.09 -15.19 15.30
N VAL A 70 -1.75 -13.96 15.69
CA VAL A 70 -1.43 -13.62 17.08
C VAL A 70 -2.66 -13.78 17.97
N PHE A 71 -3.84 -13.36 17.53
CA PHE A 71 -5.09 -13.54 18.29
C PHE A 71 -5.50 -15.00 18.39
N TYR A 72 -5.31 -15.79 17.33
CA TYR A 72 -5.53 -17.23 17.36
C TYR A 72 -4.66 -17.91 18.42
N LEU A 73 -3.35 -17.63 18.44
CA LEU A 73 -2.42 -18.18 19.43
C LEU A 73 -2.70 -17.68 20.84
N LYS A 74 -3.13 -16.42 21.02
CA LYS A 74 -3.45 -15.86 22.34
C LYS A 74 -4.75 -16.43 22.91
N HIS A 75 -5.75 -16.71 22.07
CA HIS A 75 -7.04 -17.21 22.52
C HIS A 75 -7.07 -18.74 22.68
N PHE A 76 -6.45 -19.49 21.76
CA PHE A 76 -6.49 -20.96 21.75
C PHE A 76 -5.15 -21.64 22.08
N GLY A 77 -4.11 -20.89 22.42
CA GLY A 77 -2.74 -21.42 22.60
C GLY A 77 -2.55 -22.50 23.67
N ASN A 78 -3.47 -22.61 24.63
CA ASN A 78 -3.48 -23.69 25.64
C ASN A 78 -4.33 -24.91 25.25
N ARG A 79 -5.17 -24.80 24.21
CA ARG A 79 -6.02 -25.91 23.74
C ARG A 79 -5.55 -26.53 22.42
N VAL A 80 -4.65 -25.85 21.71
CA VAL A 80 -4.11 -26.29 20.42
C VAL A 80 -2.92 -27.23 20.60
N SER A 81 -2.85 -28.25 19.75
CA SER A 81 -1.77 -29.22 19.74
C SER A 81 -0.41 -28.55 19.46
N VAL A 82 0.66 -29.02 20.11
CA VAL A 82 2.02 -28.49 19.93
C VAL A 82 2.48 -28.42 18.46
N PRO A 83 2.27 -29.45 17.60
CA PRO A 83 2.73 -29.37 16.20
C PRO A 83 2.03 -28.28 15.40
N GLU A 84 0.72 -28.09 15.63
CA GLU A 84 -0.08 -27.06 14.96
C GLU A 84 0.31 -25.65 15.41
N ARG A 85 0.70 -25.51 16.67
CA ARG A 85 1.25 -24.28 17.22
C ARG A 85 2.61 -23.92 16.59
N VAL A 86 3.48 -24.91 16.35
CA VAL A 86 4.77 -24.70 15.67
C VAL A 86 4.56 -24.25 14.22
N TRP A 87 3.61 -24.85 13.50
CA TRP A 87 3.29 -24.44 12.13
C TRP A 87 2.75 -23.00 12.06
N ALA A 88 1.91 -22.60 13.02
CA ALA A 88 1.42 -21.23 13.13
C ALA A 88 2.57 -20.22 13.35
N TYR A 89 3.52 -20.52 14.24
CA TYR A 89 4.69 -19.67 14.43
C TYR A 89 5.58 -19.60 13.19
N PHE A 90 5.77 -20.71 12.48
CA PHE A 90 6.51 -20.73 11.23
C PHE A 90 5.86 -19.83 10.16
N ALA A 91 4.53 -19.90 10.01
CA ALA A 91 3.81 -19.04 9.08
C ALA A 91 3.94 -17.53 9.42
N ILE A 92 3.91 -17.19 10.72
CA ILE A 92 4.16 -15.80 11.17
C ILE A 92 5.59 -15.37 10.82
N LEU A 93 6.58 -16.21 11.08
CA LEU A 93 7.98 -15.88 10.76
C LEU A 93 8.23 -15.74 9.25
N ALA A 94 7.65 -16.63 8.44
CA ALA A 94 7.78 -16.58 6.99
C ALA A 94 7.13 -15.31 6.41
N THR A 95 5.93 -14.95 6.87
CA THR A 95 5.25 -13.72 6.45
C THR A 95 5.99 -12.47 6.91
N LEU A 96 6.54 -12.47 8.13
CA LEU A 96 7.38 -11.38 8.63
C LEU A 96 8.64 -11.20 7.76
N PHE A 97 9.34 -12.28 7.43
CA PHE A 97 10.54 -12.23 6.60
C PHE A 97 10.23 -11.70 5.20
N LEU A 98 9.17 -12.20 4.57
CA LEU A 98 8.78 -11.77 3.23
C LEU A 98 8.28 -10.32 3.21
N ALA A 99 7.56 -9.90 4.26
CA ALA A 99 7.14 -8.51 4.42
C ALA A 99 8.35 -7.58 4.56
N VAL A 100 9.30 -7.91 5.45
CA VAL A 100 10.54 -7.13 5.60
C VAL A 100 11.33 -7.09 4.29
N TYR A 101 11.44 -8.21 3.58
CA TYR A 101 12.13 -8.25 2.29
C TYR A 101 11.50 -7.31 1.24
N ALA A 102 10.18 -7.38 1.06
CA ALA A 102 9.46 -6.49 0.14
C ALA A 102 9.57 -5.01 0.57
N THR A 103 9.51 -4.75 1.88
CA THR A 103 9.70 -3.42 2.47
C THR A 103 11.10 -2.88 2.21
N VAL A 104 12.16 -3.69 2.31
CA VAL A 104 13.54 -3.27 2.03
C VAL A 104 13.72 -2.96 0.53
N LEU A 105 13.20 -3.80 -0.35
CA LEU A 105 13.24 -3.55 -1.80
C LEU A 105 12.56 -2.24 -2.21
N ALA A 106 11.45 -1.90 -1.55
CA ALA A 106 10.75 -0.62 -1.77
C ALA A 106 11.44 0.56 -1.06
N ALA A 107 12.17 0.32 0.04
CA ALA A 107 12.81 1.36 0.85
C ALA A 107 14.19 1.80 0.32
N ASP A 108 14.99 0.89 -0.24
CA ASP A 108 16.29 1.22 -0.86
C ASP A 108 16.20 2.36 -1.88
N PRO A 109 15.31 2.29 -2.89
CA PRO A 109 15.11 3.40 -3.81
C PRO A 109 14.61 4.68 -3.10
N LEU A 110 13.85 4.54 -2.02
CA LEU A 110 13.22 5.64 -1.31
C LEU A 110 14.22 6.49 -0.52
N PHE A 111 15.11 5.86 0.26
CA PHE A 111 16.01 6.53 1.20
C PHE A 111 17.46 6.69 0.70
N ASN A 112 17.87 5.91 -0.30
CA ASN A 112 19.20 6.02 -0.90
C ASN A 112 19.06 6.13 -2.43
N PRO A 113 18.72 7.33 -2.95
CA PRO A 113 18.61 7.51 -4.39
C PRO A 113 19.94 7.13 -5.05
N PRO A 114 19.95 6.24 -6.05
CA PRO A 114 21.14 6.00 -6.87
C PRO A 114 21.67 7.35 -7.36
N SER A 115 22.98 7.51 -7.49
CA SER A 115 23.60 8.76 -7.94
C SER A 115 23.09 9.16 -9.34
N GLY A 116 22.04 9.97 -9.36
CA GLY A 116 21.34 10.41 -10.56
C GLY A 116 19.86 10.63 -10.24
N PRO A 117 19.20 11.64 -10.83
CA PRO A 117 17.75 11.76 -10.72
C PRO A 117 17.14 10.40 -11.10
N ALA A 118 16.09 9.96 -10.39
CA ALA A 118 15.23 8.90 -10.91
C ALA A 118 15.00 9.23 -12.38
N PRO A 119 15.09 8.27 -13.34
CA PRO A 119 14.99 8.61 -14.74
C PRO A 119 13.62 9.22 -14.96
N GLN A 120 13.57 10.54 -14.87
CA GLN A 120 12.46 11.37 -15.28
C GLN A 120 12.24 10.87 -16.69
N PRO A 121 11.08 10.25 -16.99
CA PRO A 121 10.81 9.91 -18.36
C PRO A 121 10.80 11.26 -19.07
N LYS A 122 11.91 11.61 -19.74
CA LYS A 122 11.92 12.65 -20.77
C LYS A 122 10.67 12.38 -21.59
N TRP A 123 9.93 13.42 -21.93
CA TRP A 123 8.63 13.26 -22.59
C TRP A 123 8.67 12.30 -23.81
N ASP A 124 9.87 12.18 -24.41
CA ASP A 124 10.27 11.38 -25.55
C ASP A 124 10.81 9.96 -25.25
N ASN A 125 10.88 9.50 -23.99
CA ASN A 125 11.33 8.14 -23.65
C ASN A 125 10.20 7.12 -23.78
N VAL A 126 10.57 5.86 -24.07
CA VAL A 126 9.64 4.72 -24.10
C VAL A 126 9.08 4.50 -22.70
N LYS A 127 7.80 4.82 -22.49
CA LYS A 127 7.05 4.61 -21.24
C LYS A 127 6.42 3.22 -21.18
N PHE A 128 6.17 2.61 -22.34
CA PHE A 128 5.52 1.30 -22.47
C PHE A 128 6.42 0.34 -23.24
N SER A 129 7.41 -0.25 -22.55
CA SER A 129 8.38 -1.18 -23.18
C SER A 129 7.75 -2.43 -23.80
N PHE A 130 6.53 -2.78 -23.38
CA PHE A 130 5.77 -3.92 -23.92
C PHE A 130 4.90 -3.55 -25.13
N CYS A 131 4.85 -2.27 -25.52
CA CYS A 131 4.14 -1.85 -26.73
C CYS A 131 5.04 -2.02 -27.97
N PRO A 132 4.45 -2.30 -29.16
CA PRO A 132 5.17 -2.32 -30.42
C PRO A 132 5.92 -1.00 -30.67
N ALA A 133 7.09 -1.07 -31.32
CA ALA A 133 7.89 0.10 -31.68
C ALA A 133 7.04 1.18 -32.39
N GLY A 134 6.97 2.39 -31.81
CA GLY A 134 6.22 3.50 -32.41
C GLY A 134 5.46 4.37 -31.41
N SER A 135 4.45 5.09 -31.92
CA SER A 135 3.74 6.15 -31.16
C SER A 135 3.15 5.72 -29.81
N TYR A 136 2.74 4.45 -29.67
CA TYR A 136 2.16 3.91 -28.43
C TYR A 136 3.19 3.58 -27.35
N GLN A 137 4.49 3.52 -27.68
CA GLN A 137 5.53 3.38 -26.67
C GLN A 137 5.70 4.62 -25.80
N HIS A 138 5.29 5.81 -26.28
CA HIS A 138 5.53 7.10 -25.62
C HIS A 138 4.25 7.73 -25.03
N ILE A 139 3.06 7.40 -25.57
CA ILE A 139 1.77 7.94 -25.12
C ILE A 139 0.64 6.91 -25.29
N THR A 140 -0.14 6.72 -24.23
CA THR A 140 -1.35 5.89 -24.21
C THR A 140 -2.57 6.71 -24.64
N PHE A 141 -2.89 6.63 -25.93
CA PHE A 141 -4.24 6.73 -26.53
C PHE A 141 -5.06 8.04 -26.41
N THR A 142 -4.67 9.04 -25.61
CA THR A 142 -5.52 10.23 -25.40
C THR A 142 -5.51 11.21 -26.57
N ASN A 143 -4.57 11.09 -27.51
CA ASN A 143 -4.44 12.02 -28.65
C ASN A 143 -4.55 11.30 -30.00
N VAL A 144 -5.77 11.21 -30.53
CA VAL A 144 -6.05 10.58 -31.83
C VAL A 144 -5.31 11.24 -33.00
N SER A 145 -4.99 12.55 -32.91
CA SER A 145 -4.18 13.26 -33.91
C SER A 145 -2.72 12.77 -33.94
N TYR A 146 -2.16 12.43 -32.78
CA TYR A 146 -0.79 11.94 -32.65
C TYR A 146 -0.61 10.55 -33.28
N HIS A 147 -1.66 9.72 -33.28
CA HIS A 147 -1.64 8.36 -33.80
C HIS A 147 -2.08 8.24 -35.28
N LYS A 148 -2.32 9.36 -36.00
CA LYS A 148 -2.83 9.34 -37.38
C LYS A 148 -1.93 8.62 -38.40
N ASN A 149 -0.62 8.55 -38.14
CA ASN A 149 0.35 7.85 -38.99
C ASN A 149 0.75 6.48 -38.44
N PHE A 150 0.08 5.96 -37.40
CA PHE A 150 0.40 4.63 -36.89
C PHE A 150 -0.20 3.54 -37.78
N THR A 151 0.64 2.89 -38.56
CA THR A 151 0.28 1.64 -39.24
C THR A 151 0.28 0.53 -38.20
N SER A 152 -0.84 -0.18 -38.03
CA SER A 152 -0.89 -1.35 -37.15
C SER A 152 0.18 -2.34 -37.59
N PRO A 153 1.01 -2.87 -36.68
CA PRO A 153 1.94 -3.94 -37.04
C PRO A 153 1.11 -5.11 -37.57
N LEU A 154 1.41 -5.54 -38.80
CA LEU A 154 0.96 -6.83 -39.31
C LEU A 154 1.61 -7.88 -38.41
N TYR A 155 0.76 -8.75 -37.86
CA TYR A 155 1.11 -9.85 -36.98
C TYR A 155 2.24 -10.72 -37.53
#